data_AF-A0A9D2UDU4-F1
#
_entry.id   AF-A0A9D2UDU4-F1
#
_cell.length_a   1.000
_cell.length_b   1.000
_cell.length_c   1.000
_cell.angle_alpha   90.00
_cell.angle_beta   90.00
_cell.angle_gamma   90.00
#
_symmetry.space_group_name_H-M   'P 1'
#
loop_
_entity.id
_entity.type
_entity.pdbx_description
1 polymer ?
#
loop_
_entity_poly.entity_id
_entity_poly.type
_entity_poly.pdbx_seq_one_letter_code
_entity_poly.pdbx_strand_id
1 'polypeptide(L)'
;VENNIRHDYLELRLGAEGTDRVVESHKIRCSHFDAFRFFMPQAVPMNELQPTREQQRNLEQPACLHANMDIYKWAYKLLPLVPSHLVMDCFELAWDVRELDMKAAPYDLEDWGYEPVAIETPEGKAEYVRQQRLFADRSVALRQRLLDAIECV
;
A
#
# COMPACT_ATOMS: atom_id res chain seq x y z
N VAL A 1 5.84 -24.20 -11.25
CA VAL A 1 5.99 -22.77 -11.61
C VAL A 1 7.16 -22.27 -10.82
N GLU A 2 8.21 -21.78 -11.47
CA GLU A 2 9.32 -21.15 -10.78
C GLU A 2 8.78 -19.84 -10.16
N ASN A 3 8.87 -19.71 -8.83
CA ASN A 3 8.40 -18.51 -8.15
C ASN A 3 9.36 -17.36 -8.53
N ASN A 4 8.86 -16.35 -9.23
CA ASN A 4 9.66 -15.19 -9.60
C ASN A 4 9.87 -14.26 -8.38
N ILE A 5 10.78 -14.62 -7.49
CA ILE A 5 11.06 -13.88 -6.25
C ILE A 5 11.66 -12.52 -6.63
N ARG A 6 10.96 -11.43 -6.28
CA ARG A 6 11.37 -10.06 -6.64
C ARG A 6 12.53 -9.50 -5.83
N HIS A 7 12.68 -9.99 -4.61
CA HIS A 7 13.64 -9.51 -3.63
C HIS A 7 14.42 -10.70 -3.08
N ASP A 8 15.03 -11.46 -3.99
CA ASP A 8 15.86 -12.63 -3.66
C ASP A 8 17.12 -12.28 -2.86
N TYR A 9 17.53 -11.01 -2.90
CA TYR A 9 18.60 -10.43 -2.10
C TYR A 9 18.20 -10.04 -0.66
N LEU A 10 16.94 -10.24 -0.27
CA LEU A 10 16.45 -9.98 1.10
C LEU A 10 16.01 -11.28 1.77
N GLU A 11 16.30 -11.41 3.06
CA GLU A 11 15.83 -12.52 3.87
C GLU A 11 14.38 -12.32 4.34
N LEU A 12 13.68 -13.41 4.64
CA LEU A 12 12.33 -13.36 5.23
C LEU A 12 12.42 -13.31 6.76
N ARG A 13 11.81 -12.31 7.39
CA ARG A 13 11.87 -12.11 8.84
C ARG A 13 11.28 -13.27 9.67
N LEU A 14 10.32 -14.02 9.09
CA LEU A 14 9.71 -15.19 9.72
C LEU A 14 10.17 -16.53 9.11
N GLY A 15 11.12 -16.49 8.15
CA GLY A 15 11.40 -17.61 7.26
C GLY A 15 10.21 -18.00 6.38
N ALA A 16 10.44 -18.94 5.45
CA ALA A 16 9.40 -19.39 4.52
C ALA A 16 8.16 -19.96 5.25
N GLU A 17 8.36 -20.90 6.19
CA GLU A 17 7.27 -21.54 6.91
C GLU A 17 6.44 -20.56 7.75
N GLY A 18 7.10 -19.58 8.39
CA GLY A 18 6.40 -18.56 9.16
C GLY A 18 5.60 -17.62 8.28
N THR A 19 6.15 -17.19 7.15
CA THR A 19 5.44 -16.37 6.16
C THR A 19 4.22 -17.11 5.58
N ASP A 20 4.37 -18.38 5.21
CA ASP A 20 3.27 -19.20 4.70
C ASP A 20 2.13 -19.32 5.73
N ARG A 21 2.46 -19.62 7.00
CA ARG A 21 1.46 -19.68 8.09
C ARG A 21 0.68 -18.38 8.23
N VAL A 22 1.31 -17.21 8.06
CA VAL A 22 0.60 -15.92 8.13
C VAL A 22 -0.40 -15.80 6.98
N VAL A 23 0.02 -16.10 5.76
CA VAL A 23 -0.83 -16.01 4.56
C VAL A 23 -2.02 -16.98 4.65
N GLU A 24 -1.78 -18.21 5.11
CA GLU A 24 -2.80 -19.27 5.20
C GLU A 24 -3.80 -19.06 6.33
N SER A 25 -3.36 -18.49 7.46
CA SER A 25 -4.23 -18.27 8.63
C SER A 25 -5.03 -16.97 8.59
N HIS A 26 -4.69 -16.05 7.68
CA HIS A 26 -5.30 -14.72 7.62
C HIS A 26 -6.25 -14.58 6.44
N LYS A 27 -7.23 -13.68 6.60
CA LYS A 27 -8.11 -13.28 5.50
C LYS A 27 -7.40 -12.25 4.63
N ILE A 28 -7.22 -12.56 3.36
CA ILE A 28 -6.64 -11.64 2.39
C ILE A 28 -7.80 -10.89 1.70
N ARG A 29 -7.83 -9.56 1.85
CA ARG A 29 -8.91 -8.68 1.36
C ARG A 29 -8.37 -7.45 0.62
N CYS A 30 -7.32 -7.64 -0.17
CA CYS A 30 -6.76 -6.57 -0.98
C CYS A 30 -7.80 -6.09 -2.00
N SER A 31 -8.14 -4.80 -1.96
CA SER A 31 -9.09 -4.18 -2.87
C SER A 31 -8.43 -3.32 -3.96
N HIS A 32 -7.12 -3.09 -3.86
CA HIS A 32 -6.37 -2.21 -4.75
C HIS A 32 -5.78 -3.00 -5.93
N PHE A 33 -6.23 -2.70 -7.15
CA PHE A 33 -5.87 -3.44 -8.36
C PHE A 33 -4.35 -3.43 -8.64
N ASP A 34 -3.68 -2.28 -8.50
CA ASP A 34 -2.26 -2.18 -8.84
C ASP A 34 -1.35 -2.92 -7.85
N ALA A 35 -1.83 -3.28 -6.65
CA ALA A 35 -1.17 -4.20 -5.73
C ALA A 35 -1.56 -5.66 -6.03
N PHE A 36 -2.85 -5.91 -6.24
CA PHE A 36 -3.37 -7.26 -6.50
C PHE A 36 -2.77 -7.90 -7.76
N ARG A 37 -2.58 -7.14 -8.85
CA ARG A 37 -1.98 -7.67 -10.10
C ARG A 37 -0.54 -8.17 -9.96
N PHE A 38 0.07 -7.93 -8.80
CA PHE A 38 1.41 -8.41 -8.47
C PHE A 38 1.41 -9.64 -7.56
N PHE A 39 0.25 -10.14 -7.14
CA PHE A 39 0.15 -11.38 -6.40
C PHE A 39 0.69 -12.54 -7.23
N MET A 40 1.34 -13.49 -6.55
CA MET A 40 1.73 -14.75 -7.17
C MET A 40 0.47 -15.55 -7.55
N PRO A 41 0.51 -16.36 -8.63
CA PRO A 41 -0.66 -17.12 -9.08
C PRO A 41 -1.33 -17.96 -7.99
N GLN A 42 -0.56 -18.51 -7.05
CA GLN A 42 -1.04 -19.26 -5.90
C GLN A 42 -1.78 -18.41 -4.84
N ALA A 43 -1.46 -17.12 -4.72
CA ALA A 43 -2.07 -16.22 -3.75
C ALA A 43 -3.33 -15.52 -4.30
N VAL A 44 -3.47 -15.40 -5.62
CA VAL A 44 -4.66 -14.84 -6.29
C VAL A 44 -5.98 -15.45 -5.80
N PRO A 45 -6.18 -16.78 -5.76
CA PRO A 45 -7.43 -17.37 -5.32
C PRO A 45 -7.69 -17.22 -3.80
N MET A 46 -6.67 -16.86 -3.02
CA MET A 46 -6.80 -16.67 -1.56
C MET A 46 -7.37 -15.29 -1.19
N ASN A 47 -7.35 -14.33 -2.12
CA ASN A 47 -7.94 -13.01 -1.90
C ASN A 47 -9.46 -13.08 -2.05
N GLU A 48 -10.20 -12.65 -1.02
CA GLU A 48 -11.67 -12.64 -1.03
C GLU A 48 -12.25 -11.75 -2.14
N LEU A 49 -11.49 -10.72 -2.52
CA LEU A 49 -11.81 -9.85 -3.64
C LEU A 49 -11.01 -10.26 -4.87
N GLN A 50 -11.54 -9.99 -6.06
CA GLN A 50 -10.82 -10.19 -7.32
C GLN A 50 -10.79 -8.86 -8.10
N PRO A 51 -10.01 -7.86 -7.65
CA PRO A 51 -9.97 -6.56 -8.30
C PRO A 51 -9.55 -6.67 -9.77
N THR A 52 -10.29 -6.00 -10.65
CA THR A 52 -9.87 -5.74 -12.03
C THR A 52 -9.68 -4.24 -12.24
N ARG A 53 -9.01 -3.86 -13.34
CA ARG A 53 -8.83 -2.44 -13.69
C ARG A 53 -10.19 -1.76 -13.90
N GLU A 54 -11.13 -2.45 -14.51
CA GLU A 54 -12.48 -1.96 -14.81
C GLU A 54 -13.30 -1.74 -13.54
N GLN A 55 -13.16 -2.64 -12.56
CA GLN A 55 -13.90 -2.59 -11.29
C GLN A 55 -13.21 -1.73 -10.22
N GLN A 56 -12.01 -1.20 -10.49
CA GLN A 56 -11.18 -0.48 -9.53
C GLN A 56 -11.97 0.60 -8.78
N ARG A 57 -12.77 1.42 -9.49
CA ARG A 57 -13.58 2.50 -8.90
C ARG A 57 -14.64 2.03 -7.90
N ASN A 58 -15.09 0.77 -8.01
CA ASN A 58 -16.15 0.21 -7.16
C ASN A 58 -15.58 -0.59 -5.99
N LEU A 59 -14.43 -1.23 -6.18
CA LEU A 59 -13.84 -2.13 -5.19
C LEU A 59 -12.83 -1.43 -4.28
N GLU A 60 -12.07 -0.48 -4.82
CA GLU A 60 -10.92 0.10 -4.13
C GLU A 60 -11.35 0.84 -2.84
N GLN A 61 -10.75 0.43 -1.72
CA GLN A 61 -11.04 1.03 -0.42
C GLN A 61 -10.15 2.27 -0.24
N PRO A 62 -10.72 3.48 -0.02
CA PRO A 62 -9.94 4.70 0.08
C PRO A 62 -9.02 4.74 1.31
N ALA A 63 -9.24 3.86 2.29
CA ALA A 63 -8.36 3.71 3.46
C ALA A 63 -7.15 2.78 3.22
N CYS A 64 -7.09 2.08 2.09
CA CYS A 64 -5.93 1.25 1.74
C CYS A 64 -4.66 2.12 1.59
N LEU A 65 -3.50 1.63 2.05
CA LEU A 65 -2.21 2.31 1.88
C LEU A 65 -2.01 2.73 0.42
N HIS A 66 -2.18 1.79 -0.50
CA HIS A 66 -1.91 2.04 -1.91
C HIS A 66 -2.82 3.10 -2.53
N ALA A 67 -4.10 3.14 -2.13
CA ALA A 67 -5.03 4.18 -2.56
C ALA A 67 -4.60 5.58 -2.06
N ASN A 68 -3.98 5.65 -0.88
CA ASN A 68 -3.42 6.88 -0.33
C ASN A 68 -2.10 7.28 -0.99
N MET A 69 -1.24 6.31 -1.35
CA MET A 69 0.00 6.53 -2.11
C MET A 69 -0.28 7.02 -3.54
N ASP A 70 -1.36 6.53 -4.15
CA ASP A 70 -1.78 6.87 -5.51
C ASP A 70 -2.11 8.35 -5.71
N ILE A 71 -2.34 9.10 -4.63
CA ILE A 71 -2.59 10.54 -4.73
C ILE A 71 -1.42 11.28 -5.41
N TYR A 72 -0.18 10.84 -5.15
CA TYR A 72 1.01 11.39 -5.81
C TYR A 72 1.00 11.11 -7.31
N LYS A 73 0.65 9.88 -7.72
CA LYS A 73 0.51 9.52 -9.14
C LYS A 73 -0.47 10.46 -9.84
N TRP A 74 -1.60 10.78 -9.21
CA TRP A 74 -2.58 11.70 -9.78
C TRP A 74 -2.08 13.14 -9.81
N ALA A 75 -1.51 13.65 -8.72
CA ALA A 75 -0.96 15.00 -8.65
C ALA A 75 0.11 15.24 -9.73
N TYR A 76 1.05 14.30 -9.90
CA TYR A 76 2.11 14.40 -10.91
C TYR A 76 1.55 14.35 -12.35
N LYS A 77 0.54 13.51 -12.62
CA LYS A 77 -0.12 13.45 -13.94
C LYS A 77 -0.89 14.72 -14.29
N LEU A 78 -1.27 15.51 -13.29
CA LEU A 78 -1.96 16.78 -13.47
C LEU A 78 -0.99 17.95 -13.64
N LEU A 79 0.34 17.75 -13.68
CA LEU A 79 1.24 18.85 -14.02
C LEU A 79 1.02 19.33 -15.48
N PRO A 80 1.06 20.65 -15.75
CA PRO A 80 1.30 21.77 -14.82
C PRO A 80 0.02 22.39 -14.22
N LEU A 81 -1.15 21.75 -14.34
CA LEU A 81 -2.44 22.24 -13.83
C LEU A 81 -2.43 22.43 -12.30
N VAL A 82 -1.75 21.54 -11.59
CA VAL A 82 -1.63 21.57 -10.13
C VAL A 82 -0.33 22.27 -9.70
N PRO A 83 -0.36 23.14 -8.68
CA PRO A 83 0.85 23.77 -8.15
C PRO A 83 1.91 22.76 -7.67
N SER A 84 3.19 22.99 -7.97
CA SER A 84 4.26 22.02 -7.66
C SER A 84 4.39 21.69 -6.17
N HIS A 85 4.12 22.66 -5.27
CA HIS A 85 4.13 22.39 -3.83
C HIS A 85 3.06 21.37 -3.40
N LEU A 86 1.88 21.37 -4.04
CA LEU A 86 0.85 20.36 -3.75
C LEU A 86 1.26 18.97 -4.29
N VAL A 87 2.01 18.90 -5.39
CA VAL A 87 2.61 17.64 -5.85
C VAL A 87 3.62 17.12 -4.83
N MET A 88 4.44 18.00 -4.24
CA MET A 88 5.39 17.62 -3.19
C MET A 88 4.68 17.14 -1.92
N ASP A 89 3.63 17.81 -1.47
CA ASP A 89 2.84 17.34 -0.30
C ASP A 89 2.26 15.93 -0.53
N CYS A 90 1.83 15.64 -1.77
CA CYS A 90 1.35 14.31 -2.15
C CYS A 90 2.49 13.28 -2.19
N PHE A 91 3.68 13.68 -2.65
CA PHE A 91 4.88 12.84 -2.64
C PHE A 91 5.31 12.48 -1.21
N GLU A 92 5.33 13.44 -0.29
CA GLU A 92 5.66 13.21 1.11
C GLU A 92 4.72 12.20 1.76
N LEU A 93 3.41 12.32 1.52
CA LEU A 93 2.46 11.30 1.98
C LEU A 93 2.75 9.93 1.36
N ALA A 94 3.00 9.88 0.04
CA ALA A 94 3.31 8.62 -0.63
C ALA A 94 4.59 7.96 -0.09
N TRP A 95 5.58 8.76 0.30
CA TRP A 95 6.81 8.32 0.94
C TRP A 95 6.56 7.71 2.32
N ASP A 96 5.83 8.42 3.20
CA ASP A 96 5.51 7.91 4.54
C ASP A 96 4.69 6.62 4.48
N VAL A 97 3.74 6.55 3.54
CA VAL A 97 2.94 5.34 3.32
C VAL A 97 3.81 4.19 2.82
N ARG A 98 4.80 4.47 1.95
CA ARG A 98 5.75 3.46 1.47
C ARG A 98 6.60 2.90 2.60
N GLU A 99 7.03 3.74 3.53
CA GLU A 99 7.76 3.29 4.71
C GLU A 99 6.93 2.28 5.52
N LEU A 100 5.64 2.56 5.79
CA LEU A 100 4.79 1.60 6.49
C LEU A 100 4.58 0.30 5.68
N ASP A 101 4.40 0.40 4.36
CA ASP A 101 4.27 -0.76 3.47
C ASP A 101 5.51 -1.66 3.53
N MET A 102 6.70 -1.05 3.54
CA MET A 102 7.98 -1.76 3.70
C MET A 102 8.09 -2.40 5.09
N LYS A 103 7.76 -1.67 6.16
CA LYS A 103 7.81 -2.19 7.54
C LYS A 103 6.85 -3.36 7.77
N ALA A 104 5.75 -3.45 7.04
CA ALA A 104 4.80 -4.55 7.12
C ALA A 104 5.09 -5.72 6.15
N ALA A 105 6.11 -5.59 5.31
CA ALA A 105 6.50 -6.61 4.34
C ALA A 105 7.02 -7.89 5.03
N PRO A 106 7.12 -9.02 4.30
CA PRO A 106 7.66 -10.25 4.87
C PRO A 106 9.19 -10.26 4.95
N TYR A 107 9.87 -9.26 4.37
CA TYR A 107 11.32 -9.16 4.33
C TYR A 107 11.88 -8.53 5.61
N ASP A 108 13.08 -8.95 6.00
CA ASP A 108 13.89 -8.27 7.00
C ASP A 108 14.57 -7.05 6.37
N LEU A 109 14.36 -5.88 6.97
CA LEU A 109 14.86 -4.59 6.53
C LEU A 109 15.55 -3.82 7.67
N GLU A 110 15.89 -4.49 8.78
CA GLU A 110 16.50 -3.85 9.94
C GLU A 110 17.84 -3.19 9.60
N ASP A 111 18.65 -3.82 8.76
CA ASP A 111 19.92 -3.27 8.25
C ASP A 111 19.74 -1.98 7.45
N TRP A 112 18.52 -1.71 6.95
CA TRP A 112 18.17 -0.49 6.23
C TRP A 112 17.51 0.55 7.15
N GLY A 113 17.40 0.26 8.45
CA GLY A 113 16.80 1.13 9.46
C GLY A 113 15.29 1.04 9.57
N TYR A 114 14.66 0.01 8.99
CA TYR A 114 13.20 -0.18 9.05
C TYR A 114 12.82 -1.25 10.06
N GLU A 115 12.44 -0.83 11.26
CA GLU A 115 11.90 -1.74 12.28
C GLU A 115 10.56 -2.35 11.81
N PRO A 116 10.39 -3.69 11.84
CA PRO A 116 9.18 -4.35 11.35
C PRO A 116 7.92 -3.99 12.14
N VAL A 117 6.82 -3.75 11.42
CA VAL A 117 5.47 -3.82 11.98
C VAL A 117 4.99 -5.26 11.85
N ALA A 118 5.05 -6.00 12.96
CA ALA A 118 4.73 -7.43 13.03
C ALA A 118 3.23 -7.74 12.84
N ILE A 119 2.72 -7.60 11.62
CA ILE A 119 1.30 -7.79 11.25
C ILE A 119 0.75 -9.22 11.46
N GLU A 120 1.59 -10.18 11.78
CA GLU A 120 1.20 -11.52 12.23
C GLU A 120 0.65 -11.53 13.66
N THR A 121 0.98 -10.51 14.45
CA THR A 121 0.54 -10.35 15.84
C THR A 121 -0.70 -9.45 15.94
N PRO A 122 -1.57 -9.63 16.95
CA PRO A 122 -2.67 -8.70 17.20
C PRO A 122 -2.21 -7.25 17.41
N GLU A 123 -1.10 -7.05 18.13
CA GLU A 123 -0.53 -5.74 18.46
C GLU A 123 0.00 -5.03 17.20
N GLY A 124 0.76 -5.75 16.37
CA GLY A 124 1.26 -5.22 15.11
C GLY A 124 0.15 -4.90 14.12
N LYS A 125 -0.91 -5.71 14.03
CA LYS A 125 -2.11 -5.36 13.25
C LYS A 125 -2.78 -4.09 13.76
N ALA A 126 -2.92 -3.95 15.07
CA ALA A 126 -3.54 -2.77 15.67
C ALA A 126 -2.73 -1.51 15.35
N GLU A 127 -1.40 -1.58 15.40
CA GLU A 127 -0.54 -0.48 14.97
C GLU A 127 -0.68 -0.19 13.48
N TYR A 128 -0.60 -1.22 12.63
CA TYR A 128 -0.75 -1.04 11.18
C TYR A 128 -2.07 -0.35 10.81
N VAL A 129 -3.18 -0.75 11.44
CA VAL A 129 -4.50 -0.11 11.25
C VAL A 129 -4.54 1.32 11.78
N ARG A 130 -3.86 1.61 12.91
CA ARG A 130 -3.77 2.97 13.45
C ARG A 130 -3.05 3.90 12.46
N GLN A 131 -1.90 3.48 11.95
CA GLN A 131 -1.14 4.26 10.95
C GLN A 131 -1.91 4.40 9.63
N GLN A 132 -2.60 3.34 9.17
CA GLN A 132 -3.48 3.42 7.99
C GLN A 132 -4.52 4.54 8.10
N ARG A 133 -5.15 4.68 9.27
CA ARG A 133 -6.17 5.72 9.50
C ARG A 133 -5.55 7.12 9.42
N LEU A 134 -4.39 7.32 10.02
CA LEU A 134 -3.67 8.60 9.96
C LEU A 134 -3.34 8.98 8.51
N PHE A 135 -2.89 8.02 7.69
CA PHE A 135 -2.63 8.27 6.27
C PHE A 135 -3.90 8.52 5.47
N ALA A 136 -5.00 7.83 5.77
CA ALA A 136 -6.27 8.07 5.12
C ALA A 136 -6.75 9.51 5.38
N ASP A 137 -6.69 9.99 6.63
CA ASP A 137 -7.08 11.36 7.00
C ASP A 137 -6.24 12.41 6.28
N ARG A 138 -4.90 12.24 6.28
CA ARG A 138 -3.98 13.11 5.51
C ARG A 138 -4.30 13.11 4.03
N SER A 139 -4.58 11.94 3.47
CA SER A 139 -4.88 11.78 2.05
C SER A 139 -6.21 12.43 1.67
N VAL A 140 -7.24 12.37 2.52
CA VAL A 140 -8.52 13.07 2.30
C VAL A 140 -8.32 14.57 2.17
N ALA A 141 -7.52 15.19 3.04
CA ALA A 141 -7.23 16.62 2.96
C ALA A 141 -6.50 16.99 1.65
N LEU A 142 -5.52 16.18 1.22
CA LEU A 142 -4.81 16.40 -0.03
C LEU A 142 -5.70 16.18 -1.27
N ARG A 143 -6.62 15.21 -1.23
CA ARG A 143 -7.59 14.98 -2.32
C ARG A 143 -8.46 16.21 -2.50
N GLN A 144 -8.95 16.81 -1.42
CA GLN A 144 -9.74 18.03 -1.51
C GLN A 144 -8.93 19.17 -2.12
N ARG A 145 -7.69 19.39 -1.67
CA ARG A 145 -6.81 20.44 -2.23
C ARG A 145 -6.53 20.23 -3.72
N LEU A 146 -6.41 18.98 -4.18
CA LEU A 146 -6.27 18.67 -5.60
C LEU A 146 -7.54 18.99 -6.39
N LEU A 147 -8.72 18.66 -5.85
CA LEU A 147 -10.00 19.01 -6.47
C LEU A 147 -10.17 20.53 -6.59
N ASP A 148 -9.89 21.26 -5.50
CA ASP A 148 -9.97 22.73 -5.50
C ASP A 148 -9.05 23.34 -6.56
N ALA A 149 -7.83 22.81 -6.71
CA ALA A 149 -6.86 23.30 -7.69
C ALA A 149 -7.31 23.08 -9.14
N ILE A 150 -8.00 21.97 -9.45
CA ILE A 150 -8.47 21.68 -10.81
C ILE A 150 -9.81 22.35 -11.14
N GLU A 151 -10.64 22.67 -10.14
CA GLU A 151 -11.89 23.42 -10.36
C GLU A 151 -11.65 24.90 -10.62
N CYS A 152 -10.50 25.44 -10.21
CA CYS A 152 -10.13 26.85 -10.39
C CYS A 152 -9.54 27.17 -11.78
N VAL A 153 -9.48 26.19 -12.69
CA VAL A 153 -8.93 26.34 -14.05
C VAL A 153 -10.02 26.10 -15.10
#